data_AF-A0A7S0UEH8-F1
#
_entry.id   AF-A0A7S0UEH8-F1
#
_cell.length_a   1.000
_cell.length_b   1.000
_cell.length_c   1.000
_cell.angle_alpha   90.00
_cell.angle_beta   90.00
_cell.angle_gamma   90.00
#
_symmetry.space_group_name_H-M   'P 1'
#
loop_
_entity.id
_entity.type
_entity.pdbx_description
1 polymer ?
#
loop_
_entity_poly.entity_id
_entity_poly.type
_entity_poly.pdbx_seq_one_letter_code
_entity_poly.pdbx_strand_id
1 'polypeptide(L)'
;DTTTTTTTTSTKKTSVLTITHFLPNKQSLPDWKDLESSEFDFDSWLDHGAGGMSAKFALVGGSDKIDAQIRSLSLENTHDNFHKRIHVFGHSHRPKDFVYQGIRYIHNPLGKPREREMHMCNPNADAKLIWEAGNENIGKNETTIIRYWEEQGGGVEMLRKRLETNKKNRKLLVQKRKLRKEKQEQHEQK
;
A
#
# COMPACT_ATOMS: atom_id res chain seq x y z
N ASP A 1 27.08 -56.10 -7.94
CA ASP A 1 26.46 -54.79 -8.18
C ASP A 1 25.38 -54.50 -7.16
N THR A 2 25.71 -53.66 -6.19
CA THR A 2 24.82 -53.28 -5.10
C THR A 2 24.28 -51.89 -5.43
N THR A 3 23.08 -51.82 -6.00
CA THR A 3 22.45 -50.57 -6.41
C THR A 3 21.96 -49.82 -5.17
N THR A 4 22.72 -48.82 -4.72
CA THR A 4 22.33 -47.95 -3.61
C THR A 4 21.32 -46.92 -4.12
N THR A 5 20.04 -47.17 -3.87
CA THR A 5 18.97 -46.22 -4.16
C THR A 5 19.04 -45.05 -3.17
N THR A 6 19.57 -43.91 -3.62
CA THR A 6 19.61 -42.69 -2.82
C THR A 6 18.22 -42.05 -2.79
N THR A 7 17.47 -42.29 -1.71
CA THR A 7 16.18 -41.63 -1.48
C THR A 7 16.42 -40.18 -1.08
N THR A 8 16.37 -39.25 -2.04
CA THR A 8 16.33 -37.81 -1.74
C THR A 8 15.00 -37.48 -1.06
N THR A 9 15.02 -37.36 0.26
CA THR A 9 13.92 -36.78 1.04
C THR A 9 13.87 -35.28 0.74
N SER A 10 13.01 -34.92 -0.21
CA SER A 10 12.63 -33.52 -0.45
C SER A 10 12.01 -32.95 0.83
N THR A 11 12.79 -32.17 1.58
CA THR A 11 12.26 -31.42 2.73
C THR A 11 11.20 -30.45 2.24
N LYS A 12 9.98 -30.64 2.72
CA LYS A 12 8.82 -29.86 2.29
C LYS A 12 8.98 -28.44 2.84
N LYS A 13 9.35 -27.49 1.97
CA LYS A 13 9.49 -26.09 2.35
C LYS A 13 8.12 -25.49 2.65
N THR A 14 7.86 -25.16 3.91
CA THR A 14 6.62 -24.51 4.35
C THR A 14 6.73 -22.99 4.19
N SER A 15 5.74 -22.38 3.54
CA SER A 15 5.57 -20.91 3.47
C SER A 15 4.20 -20.53 4.01
N VAL A 16 4.09 -19.33 4.57
CA VAL A 16 2.87 -18.83 5.20
C VAL A 16 2.52 -17.45 4.64
N LEU A 17 1.29 -17.34 4.15
CA LEU A 17 0.63 -16.09 3.85
C LEU A 17 -0.43 -15.84 4.93
N THR A 18 -0.37 -14.68 5.57
CA THR A 18 -1.40 -14.21 6.50
C THR A 18 -2.03 -12.94 5.97
N ILE A 19 -3.29 -12.70 6.31
CA ILE A 19 -4.04 -11.54 5.83
C ILE A 19 -4.82 -10.95 7.00
N THR A 20 -4.72 -9.63 7.20
CA THR A 20 -5.62 -8.89 8.08
C THR A 20 -6.08 -7.61 7.41
N HIS A 21 -7.20 -7.05 7.88
CA HIS A 21 -7.57 -5.70 7.45
C HIS A 21 -6.75 -4.63 8.18
N PHE A 22 -6.35 -4.89 9.42
CA PHE A 22 -5.72 -3.92 10.32
C PHE A 22 -4.20 -3.87 10.20
N LEU A 23 -3.61 -2.81 10.75
CA LEU A 23 -2.16 -2.57 10.77
C LEU A 23 -1.49 -3.51 11.80
N PRO A 24 -0.56 -4.39 11.39
CA PRO A 24 0.01 -5.37 12.30
C PRO A 24 0.97 -4.76 13.32
N ASN A 25 1.71 -3.73 12.94
CA ASN A 25 2.75 -3.10 13.75
C ASN A 25 2.91 -1.62 13.39
N LYS A 26 3.72 -0.89 14.16
CA LYS A 26 3.93 0.55 13.90
C LYS A 26 4.64 0.83 12.58
N GLN A 27 5.55 -0.06 12.15
CA GLN A 27 6.22 0.03 10.86
C GLN A 27 5.24 -0.01 9.69
N SER A 28 4.04 -0.54 9.86
CA SER A 28 3.01 -0.52 8.82
C SER A 28 2.30 0.83 8.66
N LEU A 29 2.55 1.80 9.56
CA LEU A 29 2.03 3.16 9.42
C LEU A 29 2.54 3.80 8.12
N PRO A 30 1.69 4.54 7.40
CA PRO A 30 2.02 5.04 6.06
C PRO A 30 3.33 5.82 5.97
N ASP A 31 3.59 6.65 6.98
CA ASP A 31 4.72 7.59 7.00
C ASP A 31 5.84 7.13 7.93
N TRP A 32 5.80 5.87 8.40
CA TRP A 32 6.94 5.28 9.12
C TRP A 32 8.05 4.99 8.12
N LYS A 33 9.07 5.85 8.09
CA LYS A 33 10.15 5.84 7.08
C LYS A 33 11.28 4.91 7.43
N ASP A 34 11.73 4.99 8.67
CA ASP A 34 12.84 4.19 9.19
C ASP A 34 12.28 2.96 9.92
N LEU A 35 12.36 1.80 9.28
CA LEU A 35 11.82 0.55 9.83
C LEU A 35 12.52 0.13 11.12
N GLU A 36 13.78 0.53 11.31
CA GLU A 36 14.59 0.19 12.48
C GLU A 36 14.41 1.19 13.63
N SER A 37 13.87 2.38 13.36
CA SER A 37 13.52 3.33 14.40
C SER A 37 12.44 2.75 15.32
N SER A 38 12.58 2.98 16.62
CA SER A 38 11.54 2.73 17.63
C SER A 38 10.58 3.92 17.80
N GLU A 39 10.99 5.10 17.33
CA GLU A 39 10.26 6.35 17.48
C GLU A 39 9.59 6.76 16.16
N PHE A 40 8.34 7.19 16.29
CA PHE A 40 7.58 7.75 15.20
C PHE A 40 7.70 9.25 15.22
N ASP A 41 8.13 9.85 14.11
CA ASP A 41 8.09 11.31 13.93
C ASP A 41 6.64 11.75 13.69
N PHE A 42 5.91 11.90 14.80
CA PHE A 42 4.49 12.23 14.79
C PHE A 42 4.23 13.64 14.27
N ASP A 43 5.14 14.59 14.50
CA ASP A 43 4.97 15.98 14.10
C ASP A 43 5.12 16.12 12.58
N SER A 44 6.17 15.52 12.00
CA SER A 44 6.34 15.44 10.54
C SER A 44 5.20 14.66 9.88
N TRP A 45 4.67 13.66 10.60
CA TRP A 45 3.51 12.91 10.14
C TRP A 45 2.26 13.78 10.01
N LEU A 46 1.92 14.57 11.03
CA LEU A 46 0.75 15.45 10.95
C LEU A 46 0.90 16.54 9.87
N ASP A 47 2.12 16.92 9.53
CA ASP A 47 2.45 17.97 8.56
C ASP A 47 2.48 17.47 7.10
N HIS A 48 2.28 16.17 6.83
CA HIS A 48 2.06 15.74 5.46
C HIS A 48 0.73 16.33 4.96
N GLY A 49 0.66 16.89 3.74
CA GLY A 49 -0.44 17.73 3.23
C GLY A 49 -1.83 17.08 3.13
N ALA A 50 -1.98 15.87 3.66
CA ALA A 50 -3.21 15.09 3.80
C ALA A 50 -3.50 14.67 5.26
N GLY A 51 -2.81 15.25 6.26
CA GLY A 51 -2.88 14.85 7.68
C GLY A 51 -4.31 14.82 8.24
N GLY A 52 -5.16 15.75 7.80
CA GLY A 52 -6.57 15.78 8.20
C GLY A 52 -7.45 14.62 7.69
N MET A 53 -7.08 13.94 6.59
CA MET A 53 -7.90 12.90 5.96
C MET A 53 -7.34 11.47 6.12
N SER A 54 -6.02 11.30 6.19
CA SER A 54 -5.39 9.97 6.24
C SER A 54 -4.91 9.57 7.64
N ALA A 55 -4.47 10.52 8.47
CA ALA A 55 -3.84 10.23 9.76
C ALA A 55 -4.82 9.67 10.80
N LYS A 56 -6.11 10.05 10.74
CA LYS A 56 -7.11 9.63 11.72
C LYS A 56 -7.38 8.13 11.74
N PHE A 57 -7.28 7.44 10.60
CA PHE A 57 -7.58 6.01 10.52
C PHE A 57 -6.40 5.14 10.93
N ALA A 58 -5.16 5.59 10.71
CA ALA A 58 -3.98 4.79 11.02
C ALA A 58 -3.75 4.64 12.54
N LEU A 59 -4.10 5.64 13.36
CA LEU A 59 -3.94 5.57 14.83
C LEU A 59 -4.87 4.57 15.52
N VAL A 60 -6.05 4.31 14.95
CA VAL A 60 -7.09 3.46 15.56
C VAL A 60 -7.14 2.06 14.94
N GLY A 61 -6.28 1.79 13.96
CA GLY A 61 -6.40 0.64 13.08
C GLY A 61 -5.37 -0.45 13.28
N GLY A 62 -4.59 -0.45 14.38
CA GLY A 62 -3.50 -1.41 14.56
C GLY A 62 -3.45 -2.09 15.93
N SER A 63 -2.77 -3.24 15.98
CA SER A 63 -2.58 -4.00 17.22
C SER A 63 -1.32 -4.85 17.16
N ASP A 64 -0.37 -4.62 18.07
CA ASP A 64 0.86 -5.41 18.19
C ASP A 64 0.60 -6.91 18.43
N LYS A 65 -0.60 -7.27 18.89
CA LYS A 65 -1.02 -8.68 19.02
C LYS A 65 -1.08 -9.39 17.66
N ILE A 66 -1.44 -8.67 16.59
CA ILE A 66 -1.46 -9.22 15.24
C ILE A 66 -0.04 -9.59 14.83
N ASP A 67 0.92 -8.69 15.02
CA ASP A 67 2.34 -8.97 14.74
C ASP A 67 2.85 -10.16 15.54
N ALA A 68 2.55 -10.20 16.84
CA ALA A 68 2.94 -11.31 17.71
C ALA A 68 2.37 -12.66 17.23
N GLN A 69 1.11 -12.69 16.79
CA GLN A 69 0.47 -13.89 16.24
C GLN A 69 1.08 -14.32 14.91
N ILE A 70 1.39 -13.38 14.00
CA ILE A 70 2.09 -13.70 12.76
C ILE A 70 3.46 -14.28 13.07
N ARG A 71 4.16 -13.72 14.07
CA ARG A 71 5.49 -14.15 14.48
C ARG A 71 5.52 -15.53 15.12
N SER A 72 4.49 -15.89 15.89
CA SER A 72 4.41 -17.17 16.60
C SER A 72 4.16 -18.39 15.69
N LEU A 73 3.83 -18.19 14.41
CA LEU A 73 3.62 -19.28 13.47
C LEU A 73 4.92 -20.02 13.15
N SER A 74 5.17 -21.17 13.76
CA SER A 74 6.38 -21.97 13.51
C SER A 74 6.55 -22.29 12.02
N LEU A 75 7.66 -21.83 11.46
CA LEU A 75 8.15 -22.26 10.15
C LEU A 75 9.40 -23.11 10.41
N GLU A 76 9.49 -24.28 9.79
CA GLU A 76 10.63 -25.17 9.99
C GLU A 76 11.96 -24.43 9.73
N ASN A 77 12.92 -24.66 10.64
CA ASN A 77 14.20 -23.96 10.73
C ASN A 77 14.98 -24.02 9.42
N THR A 78 14.90 -22.96 8.64
CA THR A 78 15.92 -22.64 7.65
C THR A 78 16.34 -21.21 7.89
N HIS A 79 17.63 -21.02 8.15
CA HIS A 79 18.28 -19.73 8.44
C HIS A 79 18.13 -18.66 7.33
N ASP A 80 17.33 -18.92 6.29
CA ASP A 80 17.18 -18.13 5.07
C ASP A 80 15.69 -17.83 4.75
N ASN A 81 14.91 -17.50 5.78
CA ASN A 81 13.44 -17.45 5.77
C ASN A 81 12.82 -16.13 5.25
N PHE A 82 13.61 -15.19 4.73
CA PHE A 82 13.15 -13.83 4.36
C PHE A 82 11.97 -13.78 3.38
N HIS A 83 11.70 -14.85 2.62
CA HIS A 83 10.62 -14.92 1.63
C HIS A 83 9.50 -15.90 1.99
N LYS A 84 9.56 -16.55 3.16
CA LYS A 84 8.58 -17.58 3.53
C LYS A 84 7.42 -17.06 4.35
N ARG A 85 7.50 -15.83 4.86
CA ARG A 85 6.41 -15.21 5.61
C ARG A 85 5.99 -13.89 4.96
N ILE A 86 4.78 -13.88 4.44
CA ILE A 86 4.14 -12.72 3.84
C ILE A 86 2.92 -12.36 4.68
N HIS A 87 2.75 -11.08 4.98
CA HIS A 87 1.57 -10.56 5.62
C HIS A 87 0.93 -9.48 4.76
N VAL A 88 -0.32 -9.70 4.35
CA VAL A 88 -1.11 -8.68 3.67
C VAL A 88 -1.95 -7.95 4.70
N PHE A 89 -1.84 -6.62 4.71
CA PHE A 89 -2.62 -5.76 5.59
C PHE A 89 -3.39 -4.70 4.81
N GLY A 90 -4.24 -3.95 5.51
CA GLY A 90 -5.18 -3.00 4.92
C GLY A 90 -5.29 -1.68 5.68
N HIS A 91 -6.51 -1.14 5.65
CA HIS A 91 -7.01 -0.03 6.47
C HIS A 91 -6.44 1.36 6.18
N SER A 92 -5.13 1.52 6.01
CA SER A 92 -4.53 2.87 5.94
C SER A 92 -4.79 3.61 4.63
N HIS A 93 -5.26 2.91 3.58
CA HIS A 93 -5.40 3.43 2.22
C HIS A 93 -4.11 4.08 1.68
N ARG A 94 -2.95 3.56 2.10
CA ARG A 94 -1.63 4.00 1.67
C ARG A 94 -0.77 2.81 1.25
N PRO A 95 -0.50 2.61 -0.05
CA PRO A 95 0.27 1.48 -0.51
C PRO A 95 1.64 1.41 0.18
N LYS A 96 2.01 0.23 0.65
CA LYS A 96 3.27 -0.04 1.34
C LYS A 96 3.70 -1.48 1.10
N ASP A 97 4.96 -1.70 0.76
CA ASP A 97 5.55 -3.03 0.60
C ASP A 97 6.94 -2.97 1.23
N PHE A 98 7.16 -3.70 2.32
CA PHE A 98 8.41 -3.63 3.09
C PHE A 98 8.72 -4.96 3.77
N VAL A 99 10.00 -5.19 4.05
CA VAL A 99 10.46 -6.33 4.86
C VAL A 99 10.90 -5.81 6.22
N TYR A 100 10.36 -6.40 7.28
CA TYR A 100 10.75 -6.06 8.65
C TYR A 100 10.92 -7.33 9.47
N GLN A 101 12.12 -7.53 10.00
CA GLN A 101 12.49 -8.70 10.82
C GLN A 101 12.07 -10.04 10.17
N GLY A 102 12.39 -10.21 8.89
CA GLY A 102 12.16 -11.46 8.15
C GLY A 102 10.73 -11.69 7.67
N ILE A 103 9.83 -10.70 7.78
CA ILE A 103 8.45 -10.79 7.28
C ILE A 103 8.23 -9.70 6.23
N ARG A 104 7.70 -10.07 5.06
CA ARG A 104 7.27 -9.11 4.03
C ARG A 104 5.84 -8.66 4.32
N TYR A 105 5.67 -7.38 4.62
CA TYR A 105 4.38 -6.74 4.83
C TYR A 105 3.95 -6.02 3.56
N ILE A 106 2.74 -6.32 3.08
CA ILE A 106 2.23 -5.78 1.82
C ILE A 106 0.85 -5.17 2.05
N HIS A 107 0.68 -3.96 1.55
CA HIS A 107 -0.58 -3.25 1.49
C HIS A 107 -0.71 -2.64 0.10
N ASN A 108 -1.66 -3.15 -0.67
CA ASN A 108 -1.97 -2.67 -2.02
C ASN A 108 -3.45 -2.23 -2.08
N PRO A 109 -3.80 -1.09 -1.46
CA PRO A 109 -5.18 -0.64 -1.41
C PRO A 109 -5.64 -0.09 -2.75
N LEU A 110 -6.88 -0.44 -3.14
CA LEU A 110 -7.56 0.20 -4.26
C LEU A 110 -7.86 1.68 -3.97
N GLY A 111 -8.12 2.02 -2.71
CA GLY A 111 -8.58 3.35 -2.29
C GLY A 111 -9.96 3.73 -2.82
N LYS A 112 -10.45 4.89 -2.41
CA LYS A 112 -11.65 5.54 -2.96
C LYS A 112 -11.31 6.26 -4.27
N PRO A 113 -12.28 6.47 -5.18
CA PRO A 113 -12.03 7.24 -6.41
C PRO A 113 -11.35 8.59 -6.15
N ARG A 114 -11.80 9.33 -5.14
CA ARG A 114 -11.18 10.60 -4.74
C ARG A 114 -9.73 10.45 -4.24
N GLU A 115 -9.42 9.37 -3.53
CA GLU A 115 -8.06 9.09 -3.05
C GLU A 115 -7.14 8.76 -4.24
N ARG A 116 -7.64 8.01 -5.22
CA ARG A 116 -6.94 7.75 -6.50
C ARG A 116 -6.74 9.01 -7.34
N GLU A 117 -7.76 9.87 -7.45
CA GLU A 117 -7.65 11.20 -8.10
C GLU A 117 -6.59 12.09 -7.42
N MET A 118 -6.44 11.96 -6.10
CA MET A 118 -5.41 12.66 -5.34
C MET A 118 -4.05 11.96 -5.41
N HIS A 119 -3.97 10.77 -6.02
CA HIS A 119 -2.82 9.85 -6.02
C HIS A 119 -2.37 9.41 -4.62
N MET A 120 -3.29 9.38 -3.66
CA MET A 120 -3.03 8.80 -2.34
C MET A 120 -2.80 7.29 -2.41
N CYS A 121 -3.46 6.64 -3.36
CA CYS A 121 -3.19 5.29 -3.84
C CYS A 121 -2.80 5.34 -5.32
N ASN A 122 -2.34 4.20 -5.85
CA ASN A 122 -2.14 4.04 -7.29
C ASN A 122 -3.49 4.31 -8.02
N PRO A 123 -3.56 5.30 -8.94
CA PRO A 123 -4.79 5.58 -9.70
C PRO A 123 -5.21 4.42 -10.61
N ASN A 124 -4.23 3.59 -11.00
CA ASN A 124 -4.40 2.39 -11.81
C ASN A 124 -4.12 1.14 -10.95
N ALA A 125 -4.48 1.18 -9.66
CA ALA A 125 -4.32 0.02 -8.78
C ALA A 125 -5.03 -1.21 -9.37
N ASP A 126 -4.31 -2.30 -9.48
CA ASP A 126 -4.78 -3.60 -9.98
C ASP A 126 -4.32 -4.72 -9.03
N ALA A 127 -4.80 -5.94 -9.26
CA ALA A 127 -4.34 -7.13 -8.58
C ALA A 127 -2.82 -7.28 -8.75
N LYS A 128 -2.12 -7.40 -7.62
CA LYS A 128 -0.66 -7.62 -7.58
C LYS A 128 -0.39 -9.08 -7.21
N LEU A 129 0.38 -9.78 -8.03
CA LEU A 129 0.88 -11.10 -7.66
C LEU A 129 1.96 -10.93 -6.59
N ILE A 130 1.66 -11.37 -5.36
CA ILE A 130 2.56 -11.23 -4.22
C ILE A 130 3.17 -12.56 -3.78
N TRP A 131 2.58 -13.68 -4.21
CA TRP A 131 2.98 -15.02 -3.86
C TRP A 131 2.50 -16.01 -4.93
N GLU A 132 3.39 -16.91 -5.36
CA GLU A 132 3.06 -18.05 -6.23
C GLU A 132 3.52 -19.34 -5.54
N ALA A 133 2.62 -20.31 -5.44
CA ALA A 133 2.93 -21.59 -4.83
C ALA A 133 3.92 -22.38 -5.72
N GLY A 134 5.03 -22.83 -5.13
CA GLY A 134 6.03 -23.67 -5.82
C GLY A 134 7.15 -22.92 -6.54
N ASN A 135 7.11 -21.57 -6.57
CA ASN A 135 8.16 -20.75 -7.17
C ASN A 135 8.91 -19.94 -6.10
N GLU A 136 10.14 -20.37 -5.79
CA GLU A 136 10.95 -19.79 -4.71
C GLU A 136 11.56 -18.42 -5.04
N ASN A 137 11.44 -17.98 -6.30
CA ASN A 137 12.05 -16.74 -6.78
C ASN A 137 11.06 -15.57 -6.84
N ILE A 138 9.76 -15.80 -6.61
CA ILE A 138 8.76 -14.75 -6.66
C ILE A 138 8.75 -13.95 -5.36
N GLY A 139 9.08 -12.66 -5.50
CA GLY A 139 9.25 -11.72 -4.39
C GLY A 139 10.67 -11.24 -4.16
N LYS A 140 11.68 -11.80 -4.84
CA LYS A 140 13.08 -11.29 -4.81
C LYS A 140 13.32 -10.10 -5.74
N ASN A 141 12.56 -10.01 -6.83
CA ASN A 141 12.84 -9.09 -7.95
C ASN A 141 11.87 -7.91 -8.05
N GLU A 142 10.83 -7.83 -7.22
CA GLU A 142 9.99 -6.63 -7.20
C GLU A 142 10.63 -5.60 -6.30
N THR A 143 10.90 -4.41 -6.85
CA THR A 143 11.20 -3.21 -6.06
C THR A 143 10.22 -3.14 -4.90
N THR A 144 10.75 -3.30 -3.69
CA THR A 144 10.05 -3.08 -2.44
C THR A 144 9.57 -1.63 -2.48
N ILE A 145 8.31 -1.42 -2.90
CA ILE A 145 7.73 -0.07 -2.98
C ILE A 145 7.52 0.35 -1.54
N ILE A 146 8.51 1.06 -0.99
CA ILE A 146 8.43 1.49 0.38
C ILE A 146 7.24 2.45 0.47
N ARG A 147 7.10 3.44 -0.44
CA ARG A 147 6.11 4.52 -0.28
C ARG A 147 5.60 5.13 -1.60
N TYR A 148 4.44 4.70 -2.11
CA TYR A 148 3.85 5.29 -3.34
C TYR A 148 3.58 6.80 -3.23
N TRP A 149 3.08 7.28 -2.07
CA TRP A 149 2.76 8.70 -1.88
C TRP A 149 4.01 9.58 -1.87
N GLU A 150 5.04 9.19 -1.11
CA GLU A 150 6.26 9.99 -1.01
C GLU A 150 7.12 9.89 -2.29
N GLU A 151 7.19 8.70 -2.90
CA GLU A 151 8.03 8.47 -4.07
C GLU A 151 7.38 8.91 -5.39
N GLN A 152 6.04 8.84 -5.52
CA GLN A 152 5.36 9.00 -6.82
C GLN A 152 4.29 10.10 -6.90
N GLY A 153 4.19 11.00 -5.90
CA GLY A 153 3.55 12.30 -6.15
C GLY A 153 2.49 12.72 -5.15
N GLY A 154 2.84 12.67 -3.87
CA GLY A 154 2.00 13.02 -2.75
C GLY A 154 2.50 14.18 -1.88
N GLY A 155 3.62 14.82 -2.22
CA GLY A 155 4.07 16.00 -1.47
C GLY A 155 2.94 17.03 -1.31
N VAL A 156 2.90 17.73 -0.17
CA VAL A 156 1.91 18.79 0.15
C VAL A 156 1.72 19.73 -1.03
N GLU A 157 2.83 20.11 -1.66
CA GLU A 157 2.90 21.02 -2.78
C GLU A 157 2.23 20.44 -4.04
N MET A 158 2.47 19.17 -4.37
CA MET A 158 1.85 18.50 -5.50
C MET A 158 0.35 18.32 -5.30
N LEU A 159 -0.07 17.96 -4.08
CA LEU A 159 -1.49 17.91 -3.73
C LEU A 159 -2.13 19.29 -3.87
N ARG A 160 -1.50 20.34 -3.33
CA ARG A 160 -1.99 21.72 -3.41
C ARG A 160 -2.12 22.17 -4.86
N LYS A 161 -1.08 21.98 -5.68
CA LYS A 161 -1.07 22.32 -7.11
C LYS A 161 -2.19 21.62 -7.87
N ARG A 162 -2.46 20.34 -7.56
CA ARG A 162 -3.58 19.58 -8.13
C ARG A 162 -4.94 20.12 -7.69
N LEU A 163 -5.13 20.42 -6.41
CA LEU A 163 -6.38 20.99 -5.90
C LEU A 163 -6.69 22.34 -6.56
N GLU A 164 -5.68 23.20 -6.71
CA GLU A 164 -5.81 24.48 -7.42
C GLU A 164 -6.18 24.27 -8.90
N THR A 165 -5.54 23.31 -9.57
CA THR A 165 -5.83 22.96 -10.98
C THR A 165 -7.25 22.43 -11.14
N ASN A 166 -7.69 21.53 -10.26
CA ASN A 166 -9.04 20.97 -10.27
C ASN A 166 -10.10 22.04 -10.02
N LYS A 167 -9.83 23.01 -9.13
CA LYS A 167 -10.71 24.16 -8.89
C LYS A 167 -10.86 25.02 -10.14
N LYS A 168 -9.77 25.29 -10.87
CA LYS A 168 -9.80 26.05 -12.13
C LYS A 168 -10.60 25.29 -13.20
N ASN A 169 -10.34 23.99 -13.37
CA ASN A 169 -11.04 23.14 -14.34
C ASN A 169 -12.55 23.10 -14.07
N ARG A 170 -12.96 22.96 -12.80
CA ARG A 170 -14.38 22.94 -12.42
C ARG A 170 -15.09 24.26 -12.77
N LYS A 171 -14.45 25.41 -12.52
CA LYS A 171 -15.00 26.72 -12.90
C LYS A 171 -15.20 26.83 -14.40
N LEU A 172 -14.21 26.43 -15.19
CA LEU A 172 -14.27 26.45 -16.65
C LEU A 172 -15.41 25.56 -17.17
N LEU A 173 -15.60 24.38 -16.58
CA LEU A 173 -16.64 23.43 -16.97
C LEU A 173 -18.05 23.98 -16.69
N VAL A 174 -18.24 24.66 -15.56
CA VAL A 174 -19.49 25.35 -15.23
C VAL A 174 -19.77 26.48 -16.22
N GLN A 175 -18.77 27.30 -16.56
CA GLN A 175 -18.93 28.39 -17.52
C GLN A 175 -19.30 27.87 -18.92
N LYS A 176 -18.65 26.81 -19.39
CA LYS A 176 -18.99 26.15 -20.66
C LYS A 176 -20.42 25.62 -20.68
N ARG A 177 -20.91 25.07 -19.55
CA ARG A 177 -22.30 24.59 -19.43
C ARG A 177 -23.31 25.73 -19.48
N LYS A 178 -23.03 26.87 -18.84
CA LYS A 178 -23.89 28.07 -18.92
C LYS A 178 -23.99 28.59 -20.36
N LEU A 179 -22.85 28.80 -21.02
CA LEU A 179 -22.81 29.25 -22.42
C LEU A 179 -23.55 28.32 -23.38
N ARG A 180 -23.50 27.00 -23.15
CA ARG A 180 -24.26 26.03 -23.97
C ARG A 180 -25.77 26.18 -23.77
N LYS A 181 -26.23 26.38 -22.54
CA LYS A 181 -27.64 26.61 -22.24
C LYS A 181 -28.15 27.90 -22.87
N GLU A 182 -27.42 29.00 -22.70
CA GLU A 182 -27.75 30.30 -23.30
C GLU A 182 -27.86 30.22 -24.83
N LYS A 183 -26.93 29.50 -25.49
CA LYS A 183 -26.99 29.26 -26.94
C LYS A 183 -28.19 28.41 -27.36
N GLN A 184 -28.56 27.42 -26.56
CA GLN A 184 -29.71 26.57 -26.84
C GLN A 184 -31.02 27.37 -26.70
N GLU A 185 -31.15 28.17 -25.64
CA GLU A 185 -32.30 29.06 -25.43
C GLU A 185 -32.44 30.10 -26.55
N GLN A 186 -31.32 30.67 -27.04
CA GLN A 186 -31.33 31.58 -28.19
C GLN A 186 -31.74 30.90 -29.51
N HIS A 187 -31.44 29.61 -29.68
CA HIS A 187 -31.85 28.85 -30.86
C HIS A 187 -33.33 28.46 -30.81
N GLU A 188 -33.88 28.19 -29.61
CA GLU A 188 -35.29 27.87 -29.42
C GLU A 188 -36.22 29.10 -29.57
N GLN A 189 -35.68 30.31 -29.44
CA GLN A 189 -36.41 31.57 -29.62
C GLN A 189 -36.40 32.13 -31.06
N LYS A 190 -35.68 31.49 -31.99
CA LYS A 190 -35.61 31.86 -33.41
C LYS A 190 -36.44 30.93 -34.27
#